data_AF-A0A4Q2RRY8-F1
#
_entry.id   AF-A0A4Q2RRY8-F1
#
_cell.length_a   1.000
_cell.length_b   1.000
_cell.length_c   1.000
_cell.angle_alpha   90.00
_cell.angle_beta   90.00
_cell.angle_gamma   90.00
#
_symmetry.space_group_name_H-M   'P 1'
#
loop_
_entity.id
_entity.type
_entity.pdbx_description
1 polymer ?
#
loop_
_entity_poly.entity_id
_entity_poly.type
_entity_poly.pdbx_seq_one_letter_code
_entity_poly.pdbx_strand_id
1 'polypeptide(L)'
;MDYTSVPTPLTVSIDHVRNANGDAVLDPWNLEYFEATTPQYPGLSSRSPDMADAAAELMRQVFYAQPLAEAVIDALRNAGHTADVIAAWDKETRLIPDRDYRNVAETALSTLDSYTNAGVPALTACAMFAFLDPVQAGQVHAAGCTPHDVRAYAEMSESQKWYQDEFDILPWLFAGLPFERGERYVDHCTVEEAIAWEGVAARHEIPDGDLHWVLRLGLTREAVTSGFPVQRAAFYFRNGVSGESAVAWERVLSEFDVDDSDLRDILRARFEPDRLRERAEPGVDGVRGLAEAARMLLALTAPHLSTDLWRDEPPF
;
A
#
# COMPACT_ATOMS: atom_id res chain seq x y z
N MET A 1 -32.84 -5.79 4.70
CA MET A 1 -32.57 -4.92 3.54
C MET A 1 -33.92 -4.48 3.01
N ASP A 2 -34.22 -3.19 3.10
CA ASP A 2 -35.42 -2.64 2.47
C ASP A 2 -35.05 -2.38 1.00
N TYR A 3 -35.50 -3.26 0.10
CA TYR A 3 -35.17 -3.24 -1.34
C TYR A 3 -36.02 -2.22 -2.12
N THR A 4 -36.31 -1.06 -1.52
CA THR A 4 -37.23 -0.07 -2.08
C THR A 4 -36.56 0.75 -3.17
N SER A 5 -36.41 0.13 -4.34
CA SER A 5 -36.61 0.69 -5.69
C SER A 5 -35.69 0.04 -6.73
N VAL A 6 -35.85 -1.26 -6.97
CA VAL A 6 -35.56 -1.75 -8.34
C VAL A 6 -36.71 -1.23 -9.21
N PRO A 7 -36.46 -0.58 -10.36
CA PRO A 7 -37.53 -0.08 -11.21
C PRO A 7 -38.43 -1.25 -11.60
N THR A 8 -39.65 -1.23 -11.07
CA THR A 8 -40.69 -2.22 -11.36
C THR A 8 -41.64 -1.68 -12.43
N PRO A 9 -42.02 -2.50 -13.43
CA PRO A 9 -41.70 -3.93 -13.55
C PRO A 9 -40.34 -4.19 -14.22
N LEU A 10 -39.50 -5.01 -13.57
CA LEU A 10 -38.29 -5.59 -14.14
C LEU A 10 -38.61 -7.00 -14.66
N THR A 11 -38.20 -7.30 -15.89
CA THR A 11 -38.30 -8.65 -16.45
C THR A 11 -36.94 -9.33 -16.33
N VAL A 12 -36.91 -10.52 -15.74
CA VAL A 12 -35.73 -11.39 -15.69
C VAL A 12 -36.04 -12.64 -16.50
N SER A 13 -35.24 -12.89 -17.53
CA SER A 13 -35.22 -14.14 -18.28
C SER A 13 -34.12 -15.02 -17.72
N ILE A 14 -34.42 -16.29 -17.51
CA ILE A 14 -33.46 -17.28 -17.02
C ILE A 14 -33.42 -18.42 -18.04
N ASP A 15 -32.24 -18.67 -18.57
CA ASP A 15 -32.01 -19.73 -19.55
C ASP A 15 -30.82 -20.61 -19.14
N HIS A 16 -30.80 -21.86 -19.62
CA HIS A 16 -29.61 -22.70 -19.49
C HIS A 16 -28.51 -22.18 -20.42
N VAL A 17 -27.28 -22.10 -19.92
CA VAL A 17 -26.13 -21.75 -20.76
C VAL A 17 -25.85 -22.91 -21.71
N ARG A 18 -25.90 -22.62 -23.01
CA ARG A 18 -25.62 -23.60 -24.07
C ARG A 18 -24.36 -23.24 -24.85
N ASN A 19 -23.60 -24.26 -25.25
CA ASN A 19 -22.46 -24.10 -26.14
C ASN A 19 -22.92 -23.85 -27.59
N ALA A 20 -21.97 -23.64 -28.51
CA ALA A 20 -22.27 -23.38 -29.93
C ALA A 20 -23.03 -24.54 -30.64
N ASN A 21 -23.02 -25.75 -30.08
CA ASN A 21 -23.72 -26.92 -30.60
C ASN A 21 -25.11 -27.11 -29.96
N GLY A 22 -25.47 -26.29 -28.98
CA GLY A 22 -26.75 -26.37 -28.26
C GLY A 22 -26.73 -27.26 -27.01
N ASP A 23 -25.59 -27.85 -26.65
CA ASP A 23 -25.46 -28.66 -25.43
C ASP A 23 -25.30 -27.77 -24.19
N ALA A 24 -25.77 -28.24 -23.03
CA ALA A 24 -25.59 -27.54 -21.77
C ALA A 24 -24.09 -27.37 -21.45
N VAL A 25 -23.70 -26.15 -21.05
CA VAL A 25 -22.37 -25.89 -20.52
C VAL A 25 -22.34 -26.35 -19.07
N LEU A 26 -21.41 -27.24 -18.77
CA LEU A 26 -21.23 -27.80 -17.43
C LEU A 26 -20.03 -27.16 -16.72
N ASP A 27 -20.14 -26.99 -15.41
CA ASP A 27 -19.04 -26.59 -14.54
C ASP A 27 -18.01 -27.72 -14.34
N PRO A 28 -16.87 -27.47 -13.67
CA PRO A 28 -15.87 -28.50 -13.38
C PRO A 28 -16.37 -29.69 -12.54
N TRP A 29 -17.57 -29.59 -11.95
CA TRP A 29 -18.24 -30.62 -11.16
C TRP A 29 -19.44 -31.26 -11.87
N ASN A 30 -19.60 -31.02 -13.19
CA ASN A 30 -20.71 -31.50 -14.03
C ASN A 30 -22.10 -30.93 -13.68
N LEU A 31 -22.19 -29.72 -13.11
CA LEU A 31 -23.45 -29.02 -12.90
C LEU A 31 -23.75 -28.07 -14.07
N GLU A 32 -25.01 -27.96 -14.45
CA GLU A 32 -25.47 -27.02 -15.47
C GLU A 32 -25.44 -25.58 -14.94
N TYR A 33 -25.11 -24.63 -15.81
CA TYR A 33 -25.23 -23.20 -15.50
C TYR A 33 -26.54 -22.62 -15.99
N PHE A 34 -27.11 -21.75 -15.16
CA PHE A 34 -28.18 -20.83 -15.53
C PHE A 34 -27.58 -19.44 -15.80
N GLU A 35 -28.11 -18.76 -16.81
CA GLU A 35 -27.83 -17.36 -17.10
C GLU A 35 -29.10 -16.54 -16.93
N ALA A 36 -29.04 -15.54 -16.05
CA ALA A 36 -30.09 -14.56 -15.87
C ALA A 36 -29.77 -13.31 -16.70
N THR A 37 -30.74 -12.81 -17.46
CA THR A 37 -30.64 -11.58 -18.26
C THR A 37 -31.88 -10.72 -18.12
N THR A 38 -31.77 -9.42 -18.45
CA THR A 38 -32.89 -8.49 -18.46
C THR A 38 -32.85 -7.61 -19.71
N PRO A 39 -33.94 -7.52 -20.50
CA PRO A 39 -33.97 -6.66 -21.69
C PRO A 39 -33.93 -5.17 -21.34
N GLN A 40 -34.28 -4.80 -20.11
CA GLN A 40 -34.20 -3.41 -19.62
C GLN A 40 -32.74 -2.95 -19.40
N TYR A 41 -31.81 -3.86 -19.15
CA TYR A 41 -30.38 -3.57 -18.97
C TYR A 41 -29.54 -4.45 -19.90
N PRO A 42 -29.54 -4.17 -21.22
CA PRO A 42 -28.80 -4.95 -22.19
C PRO A 42 -27.31 -4.93 -21.87
N GLY A 43 -26.71 -6.12 -21.76
CA GLY A 43 -25.30 -6.30 -21.42
C GLY A 43 -25.04 -6.66 -19.96
N LEU A 44 -26.03 -6.58 -19.06
CA LEU A 44 -25.94 -7.20 -17.74
C LEU A 44 -26.43 -8.64 -17.81
N SER A 45 -25.59 -9.56 -17.35
CA SER A 45 -25.96 -10.96 -17.12
C SER A 45 -25.25 -11.51 -15.89
N SER A 46 -25.87 -12.52 -15.28
CA SER A 46 -25.26 -13.29 -14.21
C SER A 46 -25.36 -14.77 -14.51
N ARG A 47 -24.30 -15.52 -14.17
CA ARG A 47 -24.23 -16.97 -14.36
C ARG A 47 -23.98 -17.66 -13.03
N SER A 48 -24.80 -18.65 -12.72
CA SER A 48 -24.67 -19.47 -11.51
C SER A 48 -25.17 -20.89 -11.77
N PRO A 49 -24.62 -21.92 -11.10
CA PRO A 49 -25.20 -23.26 -11.10
C PRO A 49 -26.57 -23.31 -10.38
N ASP A 50 -26.94 -22.26 -9.63
CA ASP A 50 -28.24 -22.09 -9.02
C ASP A 50 -29.04 -20.95 -9.70
N MET A 51 -30.28 -21.25 -10.06
CA MET A 51 -31.17 -20.31 -10.75
C MET A 51 -31.50 -19.07 -9.90
N ALA A 52 -31.76 -19.27 -8.61
CA ALA A 52 -32.10 -18.17 -7.70
C ALA A 52 -30.89 -17.26 -7.47
N ASP A 53 -29.69 -17.84 -7.38
CA ASP A 53 -28.44 -17.09 -7.27
C ASP A 53 -28.14 -16.29 -8.54
N ALA A 54 -28.34 -16.88 -9.73
CA ALA A 54 -28.18 -16.15 -10.99
C ALA A 54 -29.12 -14.94 -11.05
N ALA A 55 -30.39 -15.13 -10.67
CA ALA A 55 -31.36 -14.05 -10.62
C ALA A 55 -31.01 -13.00 -9.55
N ALA A 56 -30.63 -13.42 -8.33
CA ALA A 56 -30.28 -12.52 -7.24
C ALA A 56 -29.04 -11.67 -7.58
N GLU A 57 -28.02 -12.27 -8.19
CA GLU A 57 -26.82 -11.57 -8.62
C GLU A 57 -27.11 -10.63 -9.79
N LEU A 58 -27.96 -11.01 -10.75
CA LEU A 58 -28.43 -10.07 -11.78
C LEU A 58 -29.18 -8.90 -11.14
N MET A 59 -30.08 -9.16 -10.20
CA MET A 59 -30.80 -8.12 -9.48
C MET A 59 -29.84 -7.18 -8.76
N ARG A 60 -28.76 -7.71 -8.16
CA ARG A 60 -27.69 -6.94 -7.54
C ARG A 60 -26.94 -6.08 -8.56
N GLN A 61 -26.58 -6.63 -9.72
CA GLN A 61 -25.93 -5.87 -10.80
C GLN A 61 -26.85 -4.74 -11.32
N VAL A 62 -28.11 -5.04 -11.60
CA VAL A 62 -29.12 -4.05 -12.01
C VAL A 62 -29.29 -2.98 -10.95
N PHE A 63 -29.33 -3.38 -9.69
CA PHE A 63 -29.41 -2.48 -8.54
C PHE A 63 -28.24 -1.49 -8.53
N TYR A 64 -26.99 -1.95 -8.69
CA TYR A 64 -25.82 -1.06 -8.76
C TYR A 64 -25.70 -0.28 -10.08
N ALA A 65 -26.33 -0.73 -11.17
CA ALA A 65 -26.29 -0.05 -12.46
C ALA A 65 -27.27 1.13 -12.59
N GLN A 66 -28.18 1.32 -11.64
CA GLN A 66 -29.16 2.40 -11.70
C GLN A 66 -28.49 3.79 -11.65
N PRO A 67 -28.95 4.76 -12.47
CA PRO A 67 -28.45 6.13 -12.42
C PRO A 67 -28.82 6.83 -11.11
N LEU A 68 -28.13 7.93 -10.82
CA LEU A 68 -28.51 8.86 -9.77
C LEU A 68 -29.93 9.40 -10.02
N ALA A 69 -30.79 9.43 -8.99
CA ALA A 69 -32.15 9.91 -9.16
C ALA A 69 -32.18 11.39 -9.56
N GLU A 70 -33.08 11.78 -10.48
CA GLU A 70 -33.21 13.18 -10.95
C GLU A 70 -33.43 14.15 -9.79
N ALA A 71 -34.22 13.75 -8.78
CA ALA A 71 -34.45 14.55 -7.58
C ALA A 71 -33.15 14.83 -6.80
N VAL A 72 -32.21 13.89 -6.76
CA VAL A 72 -30.89 14.09 -6.12
C VAL A 72 -30.03 15.02 -6.97
N ILE A 73 -30.00 14.83 -8.29
CA ILE A 73 -29.27 15.69 -9.23
C ILE A 73 -29.73 17.14 -9.11
N ASP A 74 -31.05 17.37 -9.14
CA ASP A 74 -31.63 18.70 -9.05
C ASP A 74 -31.40 19.32 -7.68
N ALA A 75 -31.49 18.54 -6.60
CA ALA A 75 -31.18 19.02 -5.25
C ALA A 75 -29.73 19.48 -5.11
N LEU A 76 -28.77 18.67 -5.57
CA LEU A 76 -27.35 19.03 -5.55
C LEU A 76 -27.07 20.29 -6.39
N ARG A 77 -27.70 20.39 -7.57
CA ARG A 77 -27.57 21.59 -8.43
C ARG A 77 -28.17 22.83 -7.76
N ASN A 78 -29.34 22.71 -7.14
CA ASN A 78 -30.02 23.81 -6.44
C ASN A 78 -29.26 24.27 -5.19
N ALA A 79 -28.52 23.37 -4.53
CA ALA A 79 -27.59 23.69 -3.46
C ALA A 79 -26.30 24.39 -3.94
N GLY A 80 -26.12 24.54 -5.27
CA GLY A 80 -24.98 25.23 -5.87
C GLY A 80 -23.76 24.35 -6.13
N HIS A 81 -23.88 23.03 -6.04
CA HIS A 81 -22.79 22.12 -6.42
C HIS A 81 -22.59 22.11 -7.94
N THR A 82 -21.33 21.96 -8.36
CA THR A 82 -20.93 21.93 -9.77
C THR A 82 -21.27 20.58 -10.42
N ALA A 83 -21.27 20.55 -11.75
CA ALA A 83 -21.44 19.31 -12.51
C ALA A 83 -20.38 18.25 -12.15
N ASP A 84 -19.16 18.66 -11.84
CA ASP A 84 -18.07 17.77 -11.45
C ASP A 84 -18.35 17.08 -10.11
N VAL A 85 -18.90 17.81 -9.13
CA VAL A 85 -19.31 17.24 -7.84
C VAL A 85 -20.44 16.23 -8.05
N ILE A 86 -21.44 16.56 -8.88
CA ILE A 86 -22.55 15.64 -9.18
C ILE A 86 -22.05 14.37 -9.87
N ALA A 87 -21.13 14.50 -10.82
CA ALA A 87 -20.53 13.36 -11.52
C ALA A 87 -19.66 12.50 -10.58
N ALA A 88 -18.89 13.13 -9.69
CA ALA A 88 -18.12 12.42 -8.67
C ALA A 88 -19.03 11.69 -7.68
N TRP A 89 -20.11 12.33 -7.23
CA TRP A 89 -21.11 11.71 -6.36
C TRP A 89 -21.76 10.49 -7.02
N ASP A 90 -22.19 10.59 -8.29
CA ASP A 90 -22.74 9.44 -9.03
C ASP A 90 -21.73 8.29 -9.14
N LYS A 91 -20.46 8.61 -9.38
CA LYS A 91 -19.40 7.60 -9.50
C LYS A 91 -19.15 6.89 -8.16
N GLU A 92 -18.91 7.65 -7.10
CA GLU A 92 -18.43 7.11 -5.82
C GLU A 92 -19.56 6.41 -5.05
N THR A 93 -20.82 6.85 -5.18
CA THR A 93 -21.97 6.17 -4.55
C THR A 93 -22.40 4.89 -5.28
N ARG A 94 -21.92 4.63 -6.50
CA ARG A 94 -22.42 3.52 -7.35
C ARG A 94 -22.24 2.14 -6.71
N LEU A 95 -21.16 1.95 -5.97
CA LEU A 95 -20.82 0.67 -5.32
C LEU A 95 -21.22 0.62 -3.85
N ILE A 96 -21.80 1.70 -3.32
CA ILE A 96 -22.21 1.77 -1.92
C ILE A 96 -23.52 1.01 -1.72
N PRO A 97 -23.61 0.10 -0.73
CA PRO A 97 -24.82 -0.67 -0.47
C PRO A 97 -26.02 0.20 -0.09
N ASP A 98 -25.78 1.29 0.66
CA ASP A 98 -26.83 2.23 1.05
C ASP A 98 -27.25 3.11 -0.14
N ARG A 99 -28.54 3.04 -0.47
CA ARG A 99 -29.13 3.68 -1.64
C ARG A 99 -29.66 5.07 -1.36
N ASP A 100 -29.75 5.46 -0.09
CA ASP A 100 -30.28 6.77 0.24
C ASP A 100 -29.38 7.87 -0.33
N TYR A 101 -28.08 7.63 -0.42
CA TYR A 101 -27.13 8.50 -1.13
C TYR A 101 -27.47 8.72 -2.62
N ARG A 102 -28.15 7.77 -3.27
CA ARG A 102 -28.48 7.82 -4.70
C ARG A 102 -29.93 8.21 -5.00
N ASN A 103 -30.82 8.01 -4.05
CA ASN A 103 -32.26 8.14 -4.23
C ASN A 103 -32.91 9.21 -3.34
N VAL A 104 -32.27 9.57 -2.22
CA VAL A 104 -32.81 10.50 -1.22
C VAL A 104 -31.99 11.79 -1.23
N ALA A 105 -32.59 12.85 -1.76
CA ALA A 105 -31.96 14.17 -1.90
C ALA A 105 -31.41 14.72 -0.57
N GLU A 106 -32.17 14.56 0.52
CA GLU A 106 -31.77 15.01 1.86
C GLU A 106 -30.51 14.28 2.36
N THR A 107 -30.37 12.99 2.05
CA THR A 107 -29.20 12.20 2.47
C THR A 107 -27.95 12.66 1.74
N ALA A 108 -28.04 12.85 0.42
CA ALA A 108 -26.92 13.37 -0.37
C ALA A 108 -26.49 14.78 0.09
N LEU A 109 -27.44 15.69 0.27
CA LEU A 109 -27.17 17.06 0.72
C LEU A 109 -26.59 17.08 2.13
N SER A 110 -27.25 16.45 3.11
CA SER A 110 -26.78 16.44 4.50
C SER A 110 -25.40 15.81 4.66
N THR A 111 -25.08 14.79 3.84
CA THR A 111 -23.75 14.20 3.81
C THR A 111 -22.72 15.22 3.33
N LEU A 112 -22.89 15.77 2.12
CA LEU A 112 -21.93 16.75 1.59
C LEU A 112 -21.81 18.01 2.48
N ASP A 113 -22.91 18.47 3.06
CA ASP A 113 -22.92 19.56 4.03
C ASP A 113 -22.10 19.21 5.28
N SER A 114 -22.18 17.98 5.77
CA SER A 114 -21.40 17.55 6.94
C SER A 114 -19.89 17.59 6.67
N TYR A 115 -19.43 17.11 5.51
CA TYR A 115 -18.01 17.16 5.15
C TYR A 115 -17.52 18.58 4.86
N THR A 116 -18.33 19.38 4.17
CA THR A 116 -17.97 20.78 3.87
C THR A 116 -17.91 21.62 5.15
N ASN A 117 -18.80 21.39 6.11
CA ASN A 117 -18.71 21.99 7.44
C ASN A 117 -17.48 21.53 8.24
N ALA A 118 -16.97 20.33 7.97
CA ALA A 118 -15.69 19.84 8.52
C ALA A 118 -14.46 20.40 7.78
N GLY A 119 -14.66 21.28 6.79
CA GLY A 119 -13.58 21.94 6.03
C GLY A 119 -13.12 21.15 4.80
N VAL A 120 -13.81 20.09 4.40
CA VAL A 120 -13.47 19.28 3.23
C VAL A 120 -14.22 19.79 1.99
N PRO A 121 -13.54 20.15 0.88
CA PRO A 121 -14.21 20.54 -0.35
C PRO A 121 -15.15 19.44 -0.87
N ALA A 122 -16.31 19.82 -1.40
CA ALA A 122 -17.36 18.86 -1.80
C ALA A 122 -16.85 17.77 -2.78
N LEU A 123 -15.97 18.13 -3.71
CA LEU A 123 -15.37 17.16 -4.64
C LEU A 123 -14.48 16.13 -3.92
N THR A 124 -13.70 16.57 -2.93
CA THR A 124 -12.88 15.71 -2.08
C THR A 124 -13.77 14.85 -1.18
N ALA A 125 -14.85 15.41 -0.64
CA ALA A 125 -15.82 14.70 0.20
C ALA A 125 -16.45 13.51 -0.55
N CYS A 126 -16.78 13.68 -1.84
CA CYS A 126 -17.30 12.59 -2.67
C CYS A 126 -16.38 11.36 -2.69
N ALA A 127 -15.06 11.55 -2.62
CA ALA A 127 -14.10 10.44 -2.67
C ALA A 127 -13.72 9.90 -1.27
N MET A 128 -13.90 10.69 -0.21
CA MET A 128 -13.54 10.29 1.16
C MET A 128 -14.69 9.65 1.95
N PHE A 129 -15.96 9.97 1.64
CA PHE A 129 -17.08 9.58 2.51
C PHE A 129 -17.31 8.07 2.62
N ALA A 130 -16.84 7.29 1.65
CA ALA A 130 -16.92 5.84 1.68
C ALA A 130 -15.96 5.21 2.72
N PHE A 131 -14.97 5.96 3.20
CA PHE A 131 -13.88 5.45 4.04
C PHE A 131 -13.85 6.07 5.44
N LEU A 132 -14.23 7.34 5.55
CA LEU A 132 -14.02 8.15 6.76
C LEU A 132 -15.29 8.88 7.11
N ASP A 133 -15.59 9.04 8.40
CA ASP A 133 -16.64 9.96 8.84
C ASP A 133 -16.25 11.44 8.61
N PRO A 134 -17.19 12.41 8.70
CA PRO A 134 -16.89 13.81 8.43
C PRO A 134 -15.78 14.41 9.31
N VAL A 135 -15.70 14.03 10.59
CA VAL A 135 -14.70 14.56 11.53
C VAL A 135 -13.32 14.04 11.14
N GLN A 136 -13.22 12.73 10.87
CA GLN A 136 -11.99 12.10 10.42
C GLN A 136 -11.52 12.70 9.09
N ALA A 137 -12.42 12.81 8.11
CA ALA A 137 -12.08 13.39 6.80
C ALA A 137 -11.61 14.85 6.90
N GLY A 138 -12.22 15.65 7.79
CA GLY A 138 -11.75 17.00 8.07
C GLY A 138 -10.31 17.05 8.60
N GLN A 139 -9.98 16.16 9.54
CA GLN A 139 -8.61 16.05 10.09
C GLN A 139 -7.61 15.56 9.04
N VAL A 140 -7.95 14.52 8.28
CA VAL A 140 -7.11 13.97 7.19
C VAL A 140 -6.87 15.02 6.10
N HIS A 141 -7.91 15.76 5.71
CA HIS A 141 -7.77 16.83 4.72
C HIS A 141 -6.90 17.97 5.24
N ALA A 142 -7.07 18.38 6.50
CA ALA A 142 -6.25 19.42 7.14
C ALA A 142 -4.78 19.01 7.28
N ALA A 143 -4.51 17.71 7.43
CA ALA A 143 -3.15 17.14 7.46
C ALA A 143 -2.49 17.11 6.06
N GLY A 144 -3.23 17.42 4.99
CA GLY A 144 -2.72 17.49 3.61
C GLY A 144 -2.83 16.18 2.82
N CYS A 145 -3.45 15.15 3.38
CA CYS A 145 -3.70 13.89 2.68
C CYS A 145 -4.80 14.05 1.62
N THR A 146 -4.65 13.29 0.53
CA THR A 146 -5.58 13.27 -0.60
C THR A 146 -6.53 12.07 -0.52
N PRO A 147 -7.64 12.08 -1.27
CA PRO A 147 -8.49 10.88 -1.36
C PRO A 147 -7.77 9.66 -1.94
N HIS A 148 -6.72 9.88 -2.74
CA HIS A 148 -5.89 8.79 -3.26
C HIS A 148 -5.12 8.10 -2.13
N ASP A 149 -4.55 8.88 -1.20
CA ASP A 149 -3.87 8.35 -0.02
C ASP A 149 -4.82 7.51 0.84
N VAL A 150 -6.02 8.04 1.12
CA VAL A 150 -7.05 7.33 1.91
C VAL A 150 -7.40 5.98 1.27
N ARG A 151 -7.66 5.97 -0.03
CA ARG A 151 -7.98 4.73 -0.75
C ARG A 151 -6.82 3.74 -0.75
N ALA A 152 -5.59 4.21 -0.95
CA ALA A 152 -4.42 3.33 -0.96
C ALA A 152 -4.14 2.70 0.42
N TYR A 153 -4.26 3.48 1.50
CA TYR A 153 -4.17 2.92 2.85
C TYR A 153 -5.29 1.92 3.15
N ALA A 154 -6.53 2.18 2.70
CA ALA A 154 -7.64 1.24 2.85
C ALA A 154 -7.41 -0.05 2.04
N GLU A 155 -6.90 0.03 0.82
CA GLU A 155 -6.54 -1.16 0.03
C GLU A 155 -5.39 -1.95 0.68
N MET A 156 -4.43 -1.27 1.31
CA MET A 156 -3.34 -1.91 2.04
C MET A 156 -3.83 -2.65 3.28
N SER A 157 -4.77 -2.05 4.04
CA SER A 157 -5.37 -2.73 5.22
C SER A 157 -6.18 -3.97 4.84
N GLU A 158 -6.74 -4.01 3.62
CA GLU A 158 -7.49 -5.16 3.11
C GLU A 158 -6.62 -6.27 2.47
N SER A 159 -5.46 -5.91 1.90
CA SER A 159 -4.69 -6.81 1.01
C SER A 159 -3.59 -7.65 1.68
N GLN A 160 -2.98 -7.17 2.77
CA GLN A 160 -2.02 -7.96 3.53
C GLN A 160 -2.76 -8.91 4.49
N LYS A 161 -2.19 -10.06 4.85
CA LYS A 161 -2.79 -11.03 5.79
C LYS A 161 -2.79 -10.52 7.25
N TRP A 162 -3.45 -9.40 7.49
CA TRP A 162 -3.61 -8.63 8.73
C TRP A 162 -4.34 -9.33 9.88
N TYR A 163 -4.70 -10.61 9.74
CA TYR A 163 -5.27 -11.41 10.84
C TYR A 163 -4.30 -11.63 12.03
N GLN A 164 -3.10 -11.03 12.01
CA GLN A 164 -2.17 -11.07 13.12
C GLN A 164 -2.13 -9.77 13.94
N ASP A 165 -2.42 -8.60 13.35
CA ASP A 165 -2.58 -7.32 14.05
C ASP A 165 -3.44 -6.36 13.19
N GLU A 166 -4.47 -5.72 13.77
CA GLU A 166 -5.33 -4.76 13.07
C GLU A 166 -4.50 -3.53 12.63
N PHE A 167 -4.24 -3.38 11.33
CA PHE A 167 -3.59 -2.19 10.79
C PHE A 167 -4.59 -1.02 10.73
N ASP A 168 -4.48 -0.10 11.69
CA ASP A 168 -5.29 1.13 11.71
C ASP A 168 -4.68 2.19 10.79
N ILE A 169 -5.45 2.60 9.78
CA ILE A 169 -5.03 3.61 8.78
C ILE A 169 -5.10 5.04 9.32
N LEU A 170 -5.94 5.30 10.34
CA LEU A 170 -6.22 6.67 10.80
C LEU A 170 -4.99 7.38 11.37
N PRO A 171 -4.15 6.76 12.22
CA PRO A 171 -2.95 7.40 12.73
C PRO A 171 -1.99 7.86 11.61
N TRP A 172 -1.83 7.06 10.55
CA TRP A 172 -0.99 7.39 9.39
C TRP A 172 -1.53 8.58 8.61
N LEU A 173 -2.85 8.58 8.37
CA LEU A 173 -3.54 9.68 7.68
C LEU A 173 -3.54 10.97 8.50
N PHE A 174 -3.74 10.90 9.82
CA PHE A 174 -3.68 12.07 10.70
C PHE A 174 -2.27 12.64 10.86
N ALA A 175 -1.24 11.81 10.71
CA ALA A 175 0.14 12.25 10.64
C ALA A 175 0.47 13.05 9.36
N GLY A 176 -0.43 13.06 8.38
CA GLY A 176 -0.20 13.73 7.10
C GLY A 176 0.84 13.05 6.23
N LEU A 177 1.06 11.75 6.42
CA LEU A 177 2.02 10.96 5.65
C LEU A 177 1.34 10.45 4.36
N PRO A 178 1.72 10.94 3.16
CA PRO A 178 1.22 10.39 1.90
C PRO A 178 1.50 8.89 1.81
N PHE A 179 0.65 8.14 1.13
CA PHE A 179 0.74 6.68 1.10
C PHE A 179 2.11 6.18 0.64
N GLU A 180 2.65 6.75 -0.45
CA GLU A 180 3.98 6.42 -0.99
C GLU A 180 5.13 6.60 0.03
N ARG A 181 4.95 7.52 1.00
CA ARG A 181 5.90 7.71 2.11
C ARG A 181 5.63 6.71 3.22
N GLY A 182 4.37 6.59 3.65
CA GLY A 182 3.95 5.70 4.74
C GLY A 182 4.32 4.24 4.51
N GLU A 183 4.13 3.71 3.29
CA GLU A 183 4.45 2.33 2.93
C GLU A 183 5.91 1.95 3.29
N ARG A 184 6.84 2.90 3.27
CA ARG A 184 8.25 2.65 3.63
C ARG A 184 8.49 2.42 5.12
N TYR A 185 7.55 2.86 5.95
CA TYR A 185 7.67 2.88 7.40
C TYR A 185 6.84 1.78 8.07
N VAL A 186 5.71 1.40 7.48
CA VAL A 186 4.69 0.52 8.08
C VAL A 186 5.26 -0.79 8.64
N ASP A 187 6.23 -1.39 7.96
CA ASP A 187 6.85 -2.66 8.38
C ASP A 187 8.02 -2.50 9.37
N HIS A 188 8.39 -1.26 9.70
CA HIS A 188 9.66 -0.96 10.38
C HIS A 188 9.50 -0.09 11.62
N CYS A 189 8.44 0.71 11.68
CA CYS A 189 8.26 1.64 12.79
C CYS A 189 6.81 2.01 13.04
N THR A 190 6.58 2.54 14.24
CA THR A 190 5.32 3.19 14.62
C THR A 190 5.13 4.52 13.87
N VAL A 191 3.91 5.06 13.87
CA VAL A 191 3.61 6.36 13.24
C VAL A 191 4.44 7.48 13.86
N GLU A 192 4.58 7.50 15.18
CA GLU A 192 5.38 8.50 15.90
C GLU A 192 6.85 8.45 15.48
N GLU A 193 7.37 7.25 15.27
CA GLU A 193 8.73 7.05 14.78
C GLU A 193 8.87 7.45 13.31
N ALA A 194 7.88 7.17 12.47
CA ALA A 194 7.85 7.59 11.07
C ALA A 194 7.90 9.13 10.95
N ILE A 195 7.07 9.85 11.70
CA ILE A 195 7.10 11.33 11.77
C ILE A 195 8.49 11.82 12.19
N ALA A 196 9.09 11.17 13.19
CA ALA A 196 10.40 11.58 13.64
C ALA A 196 11.51 11.29 12.61
N TRP A 197 11.37 10.20 11.85
CA TRP A 197 12.26 9.88 10.74
C TRP A 197 12.13 10.88 9.59
N GLU A 198 10.92 11.32 9.25
CA GLU A 198 10.71 12.40 8.27
C GLU A 198 11.44 13.68 8.68
N GLY A 199 11.38 14.06 9.97
CA GLY A 199 12.13 15.19 10.49
C GLY A 199 13.65 15.03 10.40
N VAL A 200 14.18 13.83 10.66
CA VAL A 200 15.61 13.52 10.51
C VAL A 200 16.02 13.55 9.03
N ALA A 201 15.25 12.91 8.15
CA ALA A 201 15.52 12.85 6.73
C ALA A 201 15.55 14.24 6.10
N ALA A 202 14.56 15.09 6.42
CA ALA A 202 14.53 16.47 5.95
C ALA A 202 15.72 17.29 6.50
N ARG A 203 16.04 17.18 7.79
CA ARG A 203 17.13 17.95 8.42
C ARG A 203 18.52 17.58 7.89
N HIS A 204 18.73 16.32 7.57
CA HIS A 204 20.01 15.78 7.13
C HIS A 204 20.06 15.52 5.62
N GLU A 205 19.05 15.98 4.87
CA GLU A 205 18.94 15.82 3.41
C GLU A 205 19.11 14.36 2.95
N ILE A 206 18.57 13.41 3.72
CA ILE A 206 18.71 11.97 3.44
C ILE A 206 17.83 11.62 2.24
N PRO A 207 18.39 11.11 1.13
CA PRO A 207 17.60 10.67 -0.01
C PRO A 207 16.70 9.49 0.34
N ASP A 208 15.54 9.44 -0.30
CA ASP A 208 14.54 8.38 -0.14
C ASP A 208 15.10 6.96 -0.28
N GLY A 209 15.99 6.77 -1.26
CA GLY A 209 16.65 5.49 -1.50
C GLY A 209 17.52 5.05 -0.32
N ASP A 210 18.23 5.98 0.31
CA ASP A 210 19.08 5.68 1.47
C ASP A 210 18.22 5.47 2.72
N LEU A 211 17.18 6.29 2.92
CA LEU A 211 16.25 6.16 4.04
C LEU A 211 15.58 4.78 4.07
N HIS A 212 15.19 4.26 2.91
CA HIS A 212 14.66 2.89 2.79
C HIS A 212 15.64 1.86 3.37
N TRP A 213 16.92 1.93 3.02
CA TRP A 213 17.93 0.99 3.54
C TRP A 213 18.26 1.21 5.01
N VAL A 214 18.25 2.46 5.48
CA VAL A 214 18.43 2.80 6.90
C VAL A 214 17.37 2.12 7.75
N LEU A 215 16.10 2.20 7.34
CA LEU A 215 14.96 1.57 8.04
C LEU A 215 15.05 0.05 7.99
N ARG A 216 15.32 -0.54 6.81
CA ARG A 216 15.46 -2.00 6.65
C ARG A 216 16.63 -2.59 7.41
N LEU A 217 17.70 -1.84 7.57
CA LEU A 217 18.86 -2.24 8.36
C LEU A 217 18.59 -2.17 9.88
N GLY A 218 17.48 -1.55 10.30
CA GLY A 218 17.11 -1.38 11.69
C GLY A 218 18.00 -0.36 12.42
N LEU A 219 18.53 0.64 11.70
CA LEU A 219 19.30 1.71 12.31
C LEU A 219 18.39 2.61 13.15
N THR A 220 18.91 3.13 14.26
CA THR A 220 18.19 4.12 15.08
C THR A 220 18.43 5.54 14.55
N ARG A 221 17.50 6.45 14.85
CA ARG A 221 17.67 7.89 14.58
C ARG A 221 18.94 8.43 15.23
N GLU A 222 19.23 8.00 16.46
CA GLU A 222 20.44 8.42 17.19
C GLU A 222 21.72 8.04 16.44
N ALA A 223 21.82 6.82 15.91
CA ALA A 223 22.98 6.38 15.13
C ALA A 223 23.19 7.25 13.89
N VAL A 224 22.13 7.56 13.15
CA VAL A 224 22.20 8.44 11.97
C VAL A 224 22.62 9.86 12.36
N THR A 225 21.97 10.45 13.37
CA THR A 225 22.30 11.80 13.83
C THR A 225 23.70 11.91 14.46
N SER A 226 24.27 10.79 14.93
CA SER A 226 25.63 10.70 15.47
C SER A 226 26.70 10.51 14.39
N GLY A 227 26.32 10.50 13.11
CA GLY A 227 27.26 10.51 11.98
C GLY A 227 27.40 9.18 11.23
N PHE A 228 26.47 8.25 11.38
CA PHE A 228 26.47 7.05 10.52
C PHE A 228 26.33 7.44 9.03
N PRO A 229 27.18 6.94 8.12
CA PRO A 229 27.11 7.24 6.69
C PRO A 229 25.93 6.51 6.03
N VAL A 230 24.78 7.18 5.91
CA VAL A 230 23.51 6.61 5.43
C VAL A 230 23.61 5.91 4.07
N GLN A 231 24.45 6.40 3.16
CA GLN A 231 24.71 5.82 1.85
C GLN A 231 25.30 4.39 1.92
N ARG A 232 25.90 4.01 3.06
CA ARG A 232 26.44 2.65 3.28
C ARG A 232 25.40 1.68 3.85
N ALA A 233 24.21 2.14 4.23
CA ALA A 233 23.16 1.26 4.77
C ALA A 233 22.81 0.12 3.81
N ALA A 234 22.67 0.42 2.52
CA ALA A 234 22.42 -0.57 1.47
C ALA A 234 23.52 -1.63 1.40
N PHE A 235 24.78 -1.21 1.53
CA PHE A 235 25.94 -2.08 1.48
C PHE A 235 25.93 -3.07 2.67
N TYR A 236 25.68 -2.59 3.89
CA TYR A 236 25.60 -3.47 5.07
C TYR A 236 24.43 -4.44 4.99
N PHE A 237 23.25 -3.95 4.60
CA PHE A 237 22.07 -4.79 4.46
C PHE A 237 22.30 -5.94 3.47
N ARG A 238 22.88 -5.64 2.29
CA ARG A 238 23.20 -6.64 1.25
C ARG A 238 24.23 -7.67 1.69
N ASN A 239 25.06 -7.35 2.69
CA ASN A 239 26.02 -8.29 3.27
C ASN A 239 25.48 -8.99 4.54
N GLY A 240 24.19 -8.84 4.84
CA GLY A 240 23.52 -9.53 5.95
C GLY A 240 23.99 -9.05 7.33
N VAL A 241 24.48 -7.81 7.42
CA VAL A 241 24.94 -7.19 8.66
C VAL A 241 23.76 -6.53 9.35
N SER A 242 23.67 -6.66 10.69
CA SER A 242 22.64 -5.94 11.47
C SER A 242 22.96 -4.45 11.60
N GLY A 243 21.97 -3.62 11.90
CA GLY A 243 22.19 -2.19 12.16
C GLY A 243 23.18 -1.92 13.31
N GLU A 244 23.10 -2.66 14.41
CA GLU A 244 24.04 -2.53 15.53
C GLU A 244 25.48 -2.85 15.10
N SER A 245 25.66 -3.95 14.38
CA SER A 245 26.97 -4.36 13.84
C SER A 245 27.50 -3.35 12.82
N ALA A 246 26.65 -2.79 11.96
CA ALA A 246 27.02 -1.77 10.98
C ALA A 246 27.55 -0.50 11.66
N VAL A 247 26.88 -0.03 12.72
CA VAL A 247 27.35 1.11 13.52
C VAL A 247 28.69 0.82 14.19
N ALA A 248 28.87 -0.39 14.72
CA ALA A 248 30.13 -0.81 15.31
C ALA A 248 31.27 -0.83 14.27
N TRP A 249 30.99 -1.34 13.06
CA TRP A 249 31.94 -1.31 11.94
C TRP A 249 32.34 0.12 11.57
N GLU A 250 31.39 1.01 11.31
CA GLU A 250 31.70 2.41 10.95
C GLU A 250 32.50 3.15 12.02
N ARG A 251 32.27 2.85 13.30
CA ARG A 251 33.08 3.42 14.38
C ARG A 251 34.54 2.97 14.29
N VAL A 252 34.79 1.69 14.03
CA VAL A 252 36.16 1.17 13.87
C VAL A 252 36.79 1.72 12.60
N LEU A 253 36.05 1.72 11.49
CA LEU A 253 36.53 2.17 10.18
C LEU A 253 36.88 3.66 10.16
N SER A 254 36.34 4.49 11.06
CA SER A 254 36.72 5.90 11.18
C SER A 254 38.22 6.13 11.46
N GLU A 255 38.93 5.09 11.91
CA GLU A 255 40.36 5.11 12.22
C GLU A 255 41.24 4.57 11.06
N PHE A 256 40.63 4.05 9.99
CA PHE A 256 41.34 3.34 8.91
C PHE A 256 40.84 3.75 7.51
N ASP A 257 41.74 3.74 6.53
CA ASP A 257 41.34 3.87 5.12
C ASP A 257 40.97 2.49 4.57
N VAL A 258 39.70 2.27 4.25
CA VAL A 258 39.15 0.95 3.87
C VAL A 258 38.29 1.06 2.62
N ASP A 259 38.72 0.41 1.55
CA ASP A 259 37.94 0.27 0.32
C ASP A 259 36.71 -0.64 0.55
N ASP A 260 35.60 -0.32 -0.10
CA ASP A 260 34.35 -1.10 -0.01
C ASP A 260 34.53 -2.55 -0.47
N SER A 261 35.47 -2.82 -1.37
CA SER A 261 35.80 -4.19 -1.79
C SER A 261 36.41 -5.00 -0.65
N ASP A 262 37.37 -4.42 0.08
CA ASP A 262 38.03 -5.08 1.21
C ASP A 262 37.03 -5.28 2.35
N LEU A 263 36.22 -4.26 2.64
CA LEU A 263 35.17 -4.38 3.65
C LEU A 263 34.17 -5.48 3.29
N ARG A 264 33.77 -5.59 2.02
CA ARG A 264 32.82 -6.62 1.57
C ARG A 264 33.34 -8.01 1.86
N ASP A 265 34.61 -8.27 1.54
CA ASP A 265 35.24 -9.56 1.80
C ASP A 265 35.27 -9.86 3.30
N ILE A 266 35.65 -8.88 4.12
CA ILE A 266 35.69 -8.97 5.59
C ILE A 266 34.32 -9.31 6.17
N LEU A 267 33.27 -8.60 5.75
CA LEU A 267 31.89 -8.82 6.21
C LEU A 267 31.35 -10.18 5.77
N ARG A 268 31.59 -10.59 4.52
CA ARG A 268 31.17 -11.90 3.99
C ARG A 268 31.87 -13.06 4.71
N ALA A 269 33.13 -12.87 5.10
CA ALA A 269 33.86 -13.81 5.94
C ALA A 269 33.37 -13.82 7.41
N ARG A 270 32.40 -12.97 7.77
CA ARG A 270 31.79 -12.83 9.10
C ARG A 270 32.82 -12.51 10.19
N PHE A 271 33.81 -11.69 9.85
CA PHE A 271 34.62 -11.08 10.89
C PHE A 271 33.78 -10.10 11.70
N GLU A 272 34.21 -9.87 12.95
CA GLU A 272 33.62 -8.89 13.86
C GLU A 272 34.48 -7.62 13.90
N PRO A 273 33.89 -6.43 14.16
CA PRO A 273 34.62 -5.16 14.19
C PRO A 273 35.86 -5.18 15.11
N ASP A 274 35.74 -5.83 16.26
CA ASP A 274 36.83 -5.90 17.26
C ASP A 274 38.06 -6.65 16.73
N ARG A 275 37.91 -7.56 15.76
CA ARG A 275 39.04 -8.27 15.14
C ARG A 275 39.93 -7.33 14.33
N LEU A 276 39.37 -6.27 13.77
CA LEU A 276 40.16 -5.26 13.07
C LEU A 276 41.00 -4.46 14.07
N ARG A 277 40.42 -4.05 15.22
CA ARG A 277 41.18 -3.38 16.30
C ARG A 277 42.30 -4.24 16.88
N GLU A 278 42.03 -5.54 17.08
CA GLU A 278 43.04 -6.47 17.61
C GLU A 278 44.23 -6.70 16.67
N ARG A 279 44.02 -6.54 15.35
CA ARG A 279 45.00 -6.90 14.33
C ARG A 279 45.61 -5.73 13.58
N ALA A 280 45.00 -4.55 13.65
CA ALA A 280 45.53 -3.36 13.02
C ALA A 280 46.48 -2.64 13.98
N GLU A 281 47.79 -2.75 13.72
CA GLU A 281 48.75 -1.83 14.31
C GLU A 281 48.54 -0.42 13.68
N PRO A 282 48.53 0.66 14.47
CA PRO A 282 48.42 2.01 13.92
C PRO A 282 49.53 2.29 12.89
N GLY A 283 49.16 2.49 11.62
CA GLY A 283 50.10 2.79 10.53
C GLY A 283 50.56 1.60 9.68
N VAL A 284 50.03 0.40 9.88
CA VAL A 284 50.21 -0.76 8.99
C VAL A 284 48.87 -1.06 8.29
N ASP A 285 48.91 -1.59 7.06
CA ASP A 285 47.77 -2.07 6.23
C ASP A 285 46.98 -3.24 6.89
N GLY A 286 46.61 -3.13 8.17
CA GLY A 286 45.94 -4.17 8.95
C GLY A 286 44.57 -4.55 8.38
N VAL A 287 43.92 -3.60 7.72
CA VAL A 287 42.68 -3.81 6.95
C VAL A 287 42.93 -4.72 5.77
N ARG A 288 43.96 -4.44 4.97
CA ARG A 288 44.32 -5.26 3.80
C ARG A 288 44.69 -6.68 4.22
N GLY A 289 45.45 -6.83 5.31
CA GLY A 289 45.76 -8.14 5.88
C GLY A 289 44.52 -8.91 6.34
N LEU A 290 43.54 -8.21 6.93
CA LEU A 290 42.26 -8.82 7.30
C LEU A 290 41.42 -9.18 6.06
N ALA A 291 41.42 -8.35 5.02
CA ALA A 291 40.76 -8.62 3.75
C ALA A 291 41.38 -9.82 3.01
N GLU A 292 42.71 -9.92 2.99
CA GLU A 292 43.41 -11.09 2.43
C GLU A 292 43.08 -12.37 3.22
N ALA A 293 43.06 -12.30 4.56
CA ALA A 293 42.61 -13.41 5.38
C ALA A 293 41.14 -13.78 5.13
N ALA A 294 40.27 -12.78 4.92
CA ALA A 294 38.87 -12.98 4.59
C ALA A 294 38.71 -13.70 3.23
N ARG A 295 39.44 -13.26 2.20
CA ARG A 295 39.46 -13.91 0.88
C ARG A 295 39.93 -15.35 0.97
N MET A 296 40.98 -15.62 1.74
CA MET A 296 41.45 -16.98 1.97
C MET A 296 40.39 -17.84 2.66
N LEU A 297 39.73 -17.33 3.70
CA LEU A 297 38.66 -18.04 4.39
C LEU A 297 37.48 -18.32 3.47
N LEU A 298 37.05 -17.34 2.67
CA LEU A 298 35.97 -17.51 1.69
C LEU A 298 36.33 -18.56 0.64
N ALA A 299 37.56 -18.54 0.11
CA ALA A 299 38.03 -19.54 -0.85
C ALA A 299 38.05 -20.97 -0.27
N LEU A 300 38.35 -21.11 1.03
CA LEU A 300 38.39 -22.40 1.72
C LEU A 300 36.99 -22.91 2.11
N THR A 301 36.06 -22.01 2.40
CA THR A 301 34.72 -22.36 2.94
C THR A 301 33.62 -22.40 1.88
N ALA A 302 33.81 -21.77 0.71
CA ALA A 302 32.83 -21.71 -0.37
C ALA A 302 33.45 -21.97 -1.78
N PRO A 303 34.12 -23.11 -2.03
CA PRO A 303 34.86 -23.36 -3.27
C PRO A 303 34.00 -23.44 -4.55
N HIS A 304 32.66 -23.49 -4.44
CA HIS A 304 31.74 -23.65 -5.57
C HIS A 304 30.99 -22.36 -5.97
N LEU A 305 31.11 -21.30 -5.17
CA LEU A 305 30.44 -20.00 -5.41
C LEU A 305 31.33 -19.02 -6.20
N SER A 306 32.51 -19.48 -6.66
CA SER A 306 33.57 -18.62 -7.23
C SER A 306 33.23 -18.00 -8.58
N THR A 307 32.09 -18.31 -9.20
CA THR A 307 31.68 -17.72 -10.49
C THR A 307 30.51 -16.74 -10.39
N ASP A 308 29.69 -16.82 -9.33
CA ASP A 308 28.53 -15.92 -9.14
C ASP A 308 28.75 -14.85 -8.07
N LEU A 309 29.67 -15.06 -7.09
CA LEU A 309 29.97 -14.07 -6.03
C LEU A 309 30.70 -12.80 -6.52
N TRP A 310 31.19 -12.80 -7.75
CA TRP A 310 32.01 -11.74 -8.37
C TRP A 310 31.29 -10.99 -9.50
N ARG A 311 30.00 -11.26 -9.75
CA ARG A 311 29.21 -10.47 -10.70
C ARG A 311 28.66 -9.23 -9.99
N ASP A 312 29.01 -8.06 -10.49
CA ASP A 312 28.49 -6.75 -10.06
C ASP A 312 27.02 -6.50 -10.52
N GLU A 313 26.26 -7.54 -10.87
CA GLU A 313 24.87 -7.37 -11.31
C GLU A 313 23.89 -7.69 -10.19
N PRO A 314 22.85 -6.85 -9.98
CA PRO A 314 21.84 -7.10 -8.96
C PRO A 314 20.90 -8.24 -9.41
N PRO A 315 20.45 -9.12 -8.50
CA PRO A 315 19.24 -9.89 -8.76
C PRO A 315 18.04 -8.94 -8.69
N PHE A 316 17.13 -9.12 -9.65
CA PHE A 316 15.92 -8.35 -9.95
C PHE A 316 15.16 -7.79 -8.74
#